data_AF-A0A6J7MD73-F1
#
_entry.id   AF-A0A6J7MD73-F1
#
_cell.length_a   1.000
_cell.length_b   1.000
_cell.length_c   1.000
_cell.angle_alpha   90.00
_cell.angle_beta   90.00
_cell.angle_gamma   90.00
#
_symmetry.space_group_name_H-M   'P 1'
#
loop_
_entity.id
_entity.type
_entity.pdbx_description
1 polymer ?
#
loop_
_entity_poly.entity_id
_entity_poly.type
_entity_poly.pdbx_seq_one_letter_code
_entity_poly.pdbx_strand_id
1 'polypeptide(L)'
;MWVVDFPLFVSVDETTGRPRPGHHPFCHPKPEDLDRMETDPMSVRAQAYDLVLNGWELGSGSIRIHEPALQRRVFNLLGISDEDADRRFGFFLTPFRYGAPPHGGFAFGLDRLVAILAGEENIREVIAFPKTQSGSDPMTNAPTPVEPKQLSDLGIRVLPRSS
;
A
#
# COMPACT_ATOMS: atom_id res chain seq x y z
N MET A 1 19.81 -7.30 4.61
CA MET A 1 19.89 -6.23 5.63
C MET A 1 18.51 -5.67 5.87
N TRP A 2 18.26 -5.15 7.07
CA TRP A 2 17.04 -4.38 7.35
C TRP A 2 17.30 -2.90 7.06
N VAL A 3 16.36 -2.26 6.38
CA VAL A 3 16.28 -0.81 6.25
C VAL A 3 15.16 -0.35 7.17
N VAL A 4 15.44 0.63 8.02
CA VAL A 4 14.52 1.14 9.04
C VAL A 4 14.57 2.67 9.03
N ASP A 5 13.74 3.30 9.87
CA ASP A 5 13.72 4.76 10.07
C ASP A 5 13.32 5.52 8.80
N PHE A 6 12.44 4.91 8.00
CA PHE A 6 11.80 5.57 6.88
C PHE A 6 11.00 6.79 7.34
N PRO A 7 10.92 7.84 6.51
CA PRO A 7 10.05 8.96 6.80
C PRO A 7 8.57 8.53 6.68
N LEU A 8 7.72 9.06 7.56
CA LEU A 8 6.28 8.85 7.51
C LEU A 8 5.67 9.49 6.24
N PHE A 9 6.21 10.64 5.83
CA PHE A 9 5.86 11.34 4.61
C PHE A 9 7.10 11.56 3.73
N VAL A 10 7.00 11.31 2.43
CA VAL A 10 8.15 11.32 1.50
C VAL A 10 8.27 12.58 0.66
N SER A 11 7.17 13.31 0.49
CA SER A 11 7.16 14.57 -0.23
C SER A 11 5.93 15.39 0.13
N VAL A 12 5.84 16.61 -0.37
CA VAL A 12 4.64 17.44 -0.31
C VAL A 12 4.07 17.54 -1.71
N ASP A 13 2.76 17.38 -1.83
CA ASP A 13 2.03 17.57 -3.08
C ASP A 13 1.99 19.06 -3.45
N GLU A 14 2.56 19.42 -4.60
CA GLU A 14 2.70 20.81 -5.04
C GLU A 14 1.34 21.50 -5.30
N THR A 15 0.29 20.73 -5.60
CA THR A 15 -1.04 21.28 -5.91
C THR A 15 -1.85 21.54 -4.64
N THR A 16 -1.79 20.61 -3.68
CA THR A 16 -2.62 20.63 -2.47
C THR A 16 -1.89 21.14 -1.23
N GLY A 17 -0.56 21.22 -1.27
CA GLY A 17 0.29 21.56 -0.13
C GLY A 17 0.31 20.49 0.97
N ARG A 18 -0.19 19.29 0.71
CA ARG A 18 -0.33 18.20 1.70
C ARG A 18 0.85 17.22 1.62
N PRO A 19 1.31 16.67 2.74
CA PRO A 19 2.28 15.58 2.74
C PRO A 19 1.76 14.35 1.98
N ARG A 20 2.66 13.66 1.28
CA ARG A 20 2.44 12.36 0.65
C ARG A 20 3.01 11.27 1.54
N PRO A 21 2.25 10.21 1.85
CA PRO A 21 2.71 9.19 2.77
C PRO A 21 3.83 8.36 2.13
N GLY A 22 4.84 7.99 2.91
CA GLY A 22 5.93 7.14 2.46
C GLY A 22 5.55 5.66 2.37
N HIS A 23 4.59 5.25 3.19
CA HIS A 23 4.02 3.90 3.25
C HIS A 23 2.49 3.98 3.30
N HIS A 24 1.80 2.88 3.55
CA HIS A 24 0.35 2.94 3.78
C HIS A 24 0.01 3.88 4.96
N PRO A 25 -1.14 4.57 4.95
CA PRO A 25 -1.47 5.65 5.89
C PRO A 25 -1.86 5.17 7.31
N PHE A 26 -1.65 3.88 7.60
CA PHE A 26 -1.90 3.27 8.91
C PHE A 26 -0.60 2.94 9.65
N CYS A 27 0.54 3.36 9.10
CA CYS A 27 1.85 3.13 9.68
C CYS A 27 2.00 4.01 10.92
N HIS A 28 2.43 3.41 12.03
CA HIS A 28 2.61 4.12 13.27
C HIS A 28 3.84 5.06 13.16
N PRO A 29 3.72 6.37 13.46
CA PRO A 29 4.88 7.25 13.61
C PRO A 29 5.77 6.77 14.76
N LYS A 30 7.06 7.05 14.76
CA LYS A 30 7.87 6.79 15.96
C LYS A 30 7.33 7.63 17.13
N PRO A 31 7.10 7.04 18.32
CA PRO A 31 6.62 7.78 19.48
C PRO A 31 7.45 9.03 19.80
N GLU A 32 8.77 8.96 19.57
CA GLU A 32 9.70 10.07 19.78
C GLU A 32 9.48 11.29 18.86
N ASP A 33 8.74 11.13 17.76
CA ASP A 33 8.57 12.17 16.74
C ASP A 33 7.12 12.73 16.70
N LEU A 34 6.25 12.29 17.63
CA LEU A 34 4.80 12.60 17.64
C LEU A 34 4.46 14.09 17.84
N ASP A 35 5.35 14.83 18.51
CA ASP A 35 5.26 16.25 18.82
C ASP A 35 5.54 17.15 17.59
N ARG A 36 6.24 16.61 16.59
CA ARG A 36 6.57 17.32 15.36
C ARG A 36 5.56 17.11 14.22
N MET A 37 4.57 16.22 14.40
CA MET A 37 3.63 15.86 13.34
C MET A 37 2.94 17.05 12.66
N GLU A 38 2.56 18.07 13.43
CA GLU A 38 1.88 19.25 12.91
C GLU A 38 2.84 20.37 12.51
N THR A 39 4.03 20.45 13.11
CA THR A 39 4.99 21.55 12.94
C THR A 39 6.06 21.27 11.91
N ASP A 40 6.55 20.03 11.85
CA ASP A 40 7.56 19.54 10.93
C ASP A 40 7.25 18.06 10.54
N PRO A 41 6.15 17.82 9.79
CA PRO A 41 5.72 16.47 9.42
C PRO A 41 6.79 15.69 8.64
N MET A 42 7.63 16.37 7.87
CA MET A 42 8.60 15.74 6.98
C MET A 42 9.77 15.08 7.71
N SER A 43 10.06 15.48 8.94
CA SER A 43 11.08 14.82 9.75
C SER A 43 10.55 13.60 10.50
N VAL A 44 9.23 13.45 10.65
CA VAL A 44 8.60 12.34 11.40
C VAL A 44 8.93 11.01 10.75
N ARG A 45 9.53 10.11 11.52
CA ARG A 45 9.83 8.75 11.07
C ARG A 45 8.65 7.82 11.31
N ALA A 46 8.52 6.83 10.44
CA ALA A 46 7.61 5.72 10.58
C ALA A 46 8.27 4.55 11.31
N GLN A 47 7.48 3.78 12.05
CA GLN A 47 7.83 2.43 12.50
C GLN A 47 7.64 1.42 11.35
N ALA A 48 8.27 1.70 10.21
CA ALA A 48 8.31 0.87 9.02
C ALA A 48 9.70 0.25 8.84
N TYR A 49 9.74 -0.91 8.20
CA TYR A 49 10.96 -1.67 8.00
C TYR A 49 10.89 -2.54 6.74
N ASP A 50 11.96 -2.53 5.97
CA ASP A 50 12.10 -3.32 4.75
C ASP A 50 13.26 -4.31 4.89
N LEU A 51 13.05 -5.52 4.39
CA LEU A 51 14.10 -6.51 4.26
C LEU A 51 14.66 -6.47 2.85
N VAL A 52 15.96 -6.24 2.72
CA VAL A 52 16.67 -6.23 1.44
C VAL A 52 17.66 -7.39 1.37
N LEU A 53 17.66 -8.14 0.26
CA LEU A 53 18.62 -9.20 -0.05
C LEU A 53 19.23 -8.96 -1.43
N ASN A 54 20.56 -8.88 -1.50
CA ASN A 54 21.31 -8.71 -2.75
C ASN A 54 20.84 -7.52 -3.62
N GLY A 55 20.42 -6.42 -2.98
CA GLY A 55 19.90 -5.23 -3.67
C GLY A 55 18.42 -5.30 -4.04
N TRP A 56 17.73 -6.40 -3.75
CA TRP A 56 16.30 -6.57 -3.97
C TRP A 56 15.53 -6.39 -2.66
N GLU A 57 14.47 -5.57 -2.68
CA GLU A 57 13.49 -5.53 -1.59
C GLU A 57 12.74 -6.88 -1.54
N LEU A 58 12.92 -7.67 -0.49
CA LEU A 58 12.23 -8.94 -0.29
C LEU A 58 10.86 -8.79 0.36
N GLY A 59 10.63 -7.69 1.06
CA GLY A 59 9.39 -7.49 1.78
C GLY A 59 9.44 -6.26 2.67
N SER A 60 8.25 -5.82 3.04
CA SER A 60 8.04 -4.60 3.84
C SER A 60 7.04 -4.89 4.96
N GLY A 61 7.19 -4.15 6.05
CA GLY A 61 6.32 -4.23 7.21
C GLY A 61 6.30 -2.94 8.02
N SER A 62 5.39 -2.91 8.97
CA SER A 62 5.25 -1.77 9.88
C SER A 62 4.42 -2.11 11.10
N ILE A 63 4.68 -1.37 12.17
CA ILE A 63 3.77 -1.23 13.31
C ILE A 63 2.59 -0.38 12.87
N ARG A 64 1.39 -0.76 13.29
CA ARG A 64 0.14 -0.14 12.88
C ARG A 64 -0.39 0.78 13.97
N ILE A 65 -0.99 1.88 13.55
CA ILE A 65 -1.76 2.74 14.44
C ILE A 65 -2.95 1.93 14.96
N HIS A 66 -3.17 1.97 16.27
CA HIS A 66 -4.31 1.32 16.93
C HIS A 66 -5.15 2.32 17.73
N GLU A 67 -4.64 3.54 17.93
CA GLU A 67 -5.31 4.64 18.59
C GLU A 67 -6.14 5.46 17.58
N PRO A 68 -7.48 5.54 17.75
CA PRO A 68 -8.35 6.28 16.83
C PRO A 68 -7.94 7.75 16.63
N ALA A 69 -7.52 8.41 17.70
CA ALA A 69 -7.13 9.82 17.67
C ALA A 69 -5.85 10.04 16.84
N LEU A 70 -4.87 9.15 16.97
CA LEU A 70 -3.63 9.24 16.20
C LEU A 70 -3.89 8.99 14.71
N GLN A 71 -4.74 8.00 14.39
CA GLN A 71 -5.09 7.71 13.00
C GLN A 71 -5.81 8.90 12.34
N ARG A 72 -6.71 9.57 13.08
CA ARG A 72 -7.37 10.80 12.59
C ARG A 72 -6.39 11.94 12.39
N ARG A 73 -5.41 12.14 13.28
CA ARG A 73 -4.34 13.13 13.07
C ARG A 73 -3.58 12.87 11.76
N VAL A 74 -3.18 11.62 11.50
CA VAL A 74 -2.49 11.25 10.25
C VAL A 74 -3.37 11.50 9.02
N PHE A 75 -4.66 11.12 9.06
CA PHE A 75 -5.58 11.40 7.96
C PHE A 75 -5.79 12.90 7.70
N ASN A 76 -5.90 13.71 8.75
CA ASN A 76 -6.02 15.16 8.62
C ASN A 76 -4.78 15.79 7.98
N LEU A 77 -3.57 15.32 8.31
CA LEU A 77 -2.34 15.75 7.64
C LEU A 77 -2.38 15.41 6.14
N LEU A 78 -2.88 14.23 5.79
CA LEU A 78 -3.07 13.78 4.41
C LEU A 78 -4.23 14.48 3.67
N GLY A 79 -4.94 15.41 4.33
CA GLY A 79 -6.09 16.11 3.75
C GLY A 79 -7.35 15.26 3.62
N ILE A 80 -7.43 14.14 4.35
CA ILE A 80 -8.62 13.30 4.43
C ILE A 80 -9.45 13.81 5.60
N SER A 81 -10.63 14.37 5.29
CA SER A 81 -11.57 14.84 6.31
C SER A 81 -12.07 13.68 7.18
N ASP A 82 -12.55 13.98 8.39
CA ASP A 82 -13.16 12.97 9.27
C ASP A 82 -14.35 12.27 8.60
N GLU A 83 -15.16 13.00 7.82
CA GLU A 83 -16.29 12.44 7.06
C GLU A 83 -15.80 11.48 5.96
N ASP A 84 -14.78 11.86 5.18
CA ASP A 84 -14.21 10.99 4.17
C ASP A 84 -13.51 9.77 4.78
N ALA A 85 -12.84 9.95 5.92
CA ALA A 85 -12.21 8.87 6.65
C ALA A 85 -13.26 7.85 7.13
N ASP A 86 -14.37 8.32 7.70
CA ASP A 86 -15.44 7.44 8.17
C ASP A 86 -16.19 6.78 6.98
N ARG A 87 -16.39 7.49 5.87
CA ARG A 87 -17.01 6.93 4.66
C ARG A 87 -16.16 5.86 3.98
N ARG A 88 -14.82 6.05 3.91
CA ARG A 88 -13.90 5.15 3.21
C ARG A 88 -13.36 4.03 4.09
N PHE A 89 -13.10 4.34 5.36
CA PHE A 89 -12.38 3.48 6.30
C PHE A 89 -13.16 3.23 7.60
N GLY A 90 -14.41 3.70 7.73
CA GLY A 90 -15.19 3.55 8.96
C GLY A 90 -15.31 2.11 9.46
N PHE A 91 -15.46 1.14 8.55
CA PHE A 91 -15.48 -0.28 8.90
C PHE A 91 -14.17 -0.74 9.58
N PHE A 92 -13.04 -0.14 9.23
CA PHE A 92 -11.70 -0.43 9.75
C PHE A 92 -11.37 0.39 11.00
N LEU A 93 -11.82 1.64 11.07
CA LEU A 93 -11.61 2.53 12.22
C LEU A 93 -12.52 2.21 13.41
N THR A 94 -13.70 1.64 13.17
CA THR A 94 -14.67 1.30 14.23
C THR A 94 -14.08 0.29 15.23
N PRO A 95 -13.43 -0.81 14.79
CA PRO A 95 -12.71 -1.73 15.69
C PRO A 95 -11.73 -1.07 16.66
N PHE A 96 -11.07 0.01 16.27
CA PHE A 96 -10.10 0.68 17.16
C PHE A 96 -10.78 1.23 18.43
N ARG A 97 -12.07 1.57 18.35
CA ARG A 97 -12.87 2.03 19.50
C ARG A 97 -13.19 0.91 20.49
N TYR A 98 -13.11 -0.35 20.07
CA TYR A 98 -13.32 -1.52 20.92
C TYR A 98 -12.03 -2.05 21.55
N GLY A 99 -10.91 -1.33 21.40
CA GLY A 99 -9.61 -1.71 21.97
C GLY A 99 -8.79 -2.60 21.05
N ALA A 100 -8.51 -2.13 19.83
CA ALA A 100 -7.51 -2.79 18.99
C ALA A 100 -6.15 -2.79 19.71
N PRO A 101 -5.49 -3.95 19.88
CA PRO A 101 -4.19 -4.00 20.55
C PRO A 101 -3.09 -3.37 19.66
N PRO A 102 -1.95 -2.98 20.25
CA PRO A 102 -0.75 -2.72 19.47
C PRO A 102 -0.44 -3.92 18.57
N HIS A 103 -0.31 -3.67 17.26
CA HIS A 103 -0.10 -4.72 16.27
C HIS A 103 0.82 -4.26 15.16
N GLY A 104 1.44 -5.22 14.51
CA GLY A 104 2.37 -5.01 13.41
C GLY A 104 2.42 -6.24 12.54
N GLY A 105 2.97 -6.08 11.35
CA GLY A 105 3.06 -7.18 10.40
C GLY A 105 4.14 -6.95 9.38
N PHE A 106 4.37 -7.97 8.58
CA PHE A 106 5.37 -7.99 7.53
C PHE A 106 4.88 -8.92 6.41
N ALA A 107 5.17 -8.56 5.17
CA ALA A 107 4.85 -9.39 4.01
C ALA A 107 6.10 -9.63 3.16
N PHE A 108 6.33 -10.90 2.78
CA PHE A 108 7.38 -11.29 1.85
C PHE A 108 6.85 -11.33 0.43
N GLY A 109 7.62 -10.82 -0.52
CA GLY A 109 7.49 -11.14 -1.93
C GLY A 109 8.00 -12.56 -2.18
N LEU A 110 7.12 -13.55 -2.03
CA LEU A 110 7.48 -14.97 -2.13
C LEU A 110 8.10 -15.30 -3.49
N ASP A 111 7.50 -14.84 -4.60
CA ASP A 111 8.02 -15.12 -5.95
C ASP A 111 9.45 -14.58 -6.12
N ARG A 112 9.72 -13.40 -5.54
CA ARG A 112 11.03 -12.77 -5.57
C ARG A 112 12.05 -13.53 -4.72
N LEU A 113 11.64 -13.99 -3.54
CA LEU A 113 12.48 -14.83 -2.70
C LEU A 113 12.86 -16.12 -3.43
N VAL A 114 11.90 -16.79 -4.06
CA VAL A 114 12.14 -18.02 -4.83
C VAL A 114 13.05 -17.76 -6.03
N ALA A 115 12.82 -16.67 -6.78
CA ALA A 115 13.70 -16.28 -7.89
C ALA A 115 15.15 -16.07 -7.44
N ILE A 116 15.38 -15.35 -6.34
CA ILE A 116 16.73 -15.14 -5.80
C ILE A 116 17.39 -16.45 -5.36
N LEU A 117 16.64 -17.36 -4.73
CA LEU A 117 17.15 -18.68 -4.33
C LEU A 117 17.44 -19.59 -5.53
N ALA A 118 16.68 -19.46 -6.61
CA ALA A 118 16.88 -20.18 -7.86
C ALA A 118 17.99 -19.57 -8.74
N GLY A 119 18.49 -18.37 -8.40
CA GLY A 119 19.46 -17.64 -9.22
C GLY A 119 18.86 -16.96 -10.45
N GLU A 120 17.55 -16.72 -10.44
CA GLU A 120 16.79 -16.14 -11.55
C GLU A 120 16.64 -14.62 -11.38
N GLU A 121 16.81 -13.88 -12.48
CA GLU A 121 16.63 -12.43 -12.51
C GLU A 121 15.17 -12.01 -12.76
N ASN A 122 14.29 -12.96 -13.08
CA ASN A 122 12.89 -12.70 -13.38
C ASN A 122 11.97 -13.66 -12.63
N ILE A 123 10.97 -13.13 -11.94
CA ILE A 123 9.98 -13.96 -11.22
C ILE A 123 9.16 -14.86 -12.17
N ARG A 124 9.14 -14.58 -13.48
CA ARG A 124 8.47 -15.43 -14.46
C ARG A 124 9.07 -16.84 -14.54
N GLU A 125 10.36 -16.99 -14.25
CA GLU A 125 11.05 -18.28 -14.29
C GLU A 125 10.64 -19.20 -13.12
N VAL A 126 9.98 -18.64 -12.09
CA VAL A 126 9.54 -19.39 -10.89
C VAL A 126 8.01 -19.43 -10.75
N ILE A 127 7.28 -18.92 -11.74
CA ILE A 127 5.81 -18.96 -11.80
C ILE A 127 5.42 -19.91 -12.93
N ALA A 128 4.55 -20.88 -12.66
CA ALA A 128 4.19 -21.91 -13.66
C ALA A 128 3.54 -21.34 -14.94
N PHE A 129 2.69 -20.32 -14.82
CA PHE A 129 1.96 -19.69 -15.93
C PHE A 129 2.00 -18.16 -15.82
N PRO A 130 3.19 -17.54 -16.03
CA PRO A 130 3.37 -16.11 -15.85
C PRO A 130 2.66 -15.31 -16.94
N LYS A 131 2.48 -14.01 -16.71
CA LYS A 131 1.92 -13.07 -17.69
C LYS A 131 3.03 -12.24 -18.34
N THR A 132 2.79 -11.77 -19.56
CA THR A 132 3.70 -10.85 -20.26
C THR A 132 3.76 -9.49 -19.54
N GLN A 133 4.64 -8.59 -19.98
CA GLN A 133 4.70 -7.24 -19.43
C GLN A 133 3.41 -6.43 -19.69
N SER A 134 2.67 -6.75 -20.75
CA SER A 134 1.35 -6.14 -21.03
C SER A 134 0.21 -6.80 -20.26
N GLY A 135 0.50 -7.79 -19.40
CA GLY A 135 -0.49 -8.51 -18.61
C GLY A 135 -1.26 -9.59 -19.39
N SER A 136 -0.88 -9.89 -20.62
CA SER A 136 -1.51 -10.95 -21.42
C SER A 136 -1.01 -12.35 -21.04
N ASP A 137 -1.85 -13.34 -21.26
CA ASP A 137 -1.54 -14.77 -21.17
C ASP A 137 -1.49 -15.37 -22.59
N PRO A 138 -0.29 -15.64 -23.14
CA PRO A 138 -0.16 -16.22 -24.47
C PRO A 138 -0.64 -17.67 -24.56
N MET A 139 -0.67 -18.42 -23.45
CA MET A 139 -1.08 -19.81 -23.45
C MET A 139 -2.59 -19.94 -23.65
N THR A 140 -3.36 -19.06 -22.99
CA THR A 140 -4.83 -19.06 -23.08
C THR A 140 -5.39 -17.97 -23.99
N ASN A 141 -4.54 -17.16 -24.61
CA ASN A 141 -4.90 -15.94 -25.36
C ASN A 141 -5.76 -14.95 -24.53
N ALA A 142 -5.47 -14.81 -23.24
CA ALA A 142 -6.21 -13.88 -22.35
C ALA A 142 -5.50 -12.51 -22.23
N PRO A 143 -6.23 -11.42 -21.93
CA PRO A 143 -7.69 -11.34 -21.78
C PRO A 143 -8.43 -11.48 -23.12
N THR A 144 -9.62 -12.08 -23.08
CA THR A 144 -10.52 -12.23 -24.23
C THR A 144 -11.76 -11.34 -24.08
N PRO A 145 -12.42 -10.95 -25.19
CA PRO A 145 -13.74 -10.34 -25.10
C PRO A 145 -14.76 -11.29 -24.45
N VAL A 146 -15.75 -10.71 -23.78
CA VAL A 146 -16.90 -11.42 -23.19
C VAL A 146 -18.14 -11.21 -24.05
N GLU A 147 -19.14 -12.09 -23.92
CA GLU A 147 -20.38 -11.95 -24.68
C GLU A 147 -21.19 -10.72 -24.22
N PRO A 148 -21.87 -10.00 -25.13
CA PRO A 148 -22.69 -8.85 -24.77
C PRO A 148 -23.76 -9.15 -23.72
N LYS A 149 -24.30 -10.37 -23.71
CA LYS A 149 -25.28 -10.81 -22.72
C LYS A 149 -24.69 -10.83 -21.30
N GLN A 150 -23.45 -11.30 -21.13
CA GLN A 150 -22.78 -11.32 -19.82
C GLN A 150 -22.59 -9.91 -19.27
N LEU A 151 -22.24 -8.95 -20.14
CA LEU A 151 -22.15 -7.54 -19.75
C LEU A 151 -23.52 -6.95 -19.39
N SER A 152 -24.55 -7.26 -20.18
CA SER A 152 -25.92 -6.83 -19.92
C SER A 152 -26.46 -7.35 -18.59
N ASP A 153 -26.24 -8.64 -18.29
CA ASP A 153 -26.69 -9.28 -17.05
C ASP A 153 -26.01 -8.65 -15.82
N LEU A 154 -24.79 -8.12 -15.98
CA LEU A 154 -24.06 -7.37 -14.95
C LEU A 154 -24.39 -5.87 -14.94
N GLY A 155 -25.22 -5.37 -15.86
CA GLY A 155 -25.53 -3.95 -16.01
C GLY A 155 -24.35 -3.10 -16.50
N ILE A 156 -23.37 -3.71 -17.18
CA ILE A 156 -22.14 -3.07 -17.65
C ILE A 156 -22.26 -2.76 -19.14
N ARG A 157 -21.81 -1.56 -19.55
CA ARG A 157 -21.68 -1.17 -20.96
C ARG A 157 -20.28 -0.64 -21.23
N VAL A 158 -19.61 -1.23 -22.22
CA VAL A 158 -18.30 -0.76 -22.69
C VAL A 158 -18.49 0.50 -23.52
N LEU A 159 -17.85 1.60 -23.12
CA LEU A 159 -17.83 2.84 -23.90
C LEU A 159 -16.77 2.74 -25.00
N PRO A 160 -16.93 3.45 -26.13
CA PRO A 160 -15.88 3.60 -27.12
C PRO A 160 -14.60 4.13 -26.48
N ARG A 161 -13.43 3.66 -26.93
CA ARG A 161 -12.16 4.24 -26.48
C ARG A 161 -12.11 5.71 -26.92
N SER A 162 -11.76 6.60 -26.00
CA SER A 162 -11.46 7.99 -26.30
C SER A 162 -10.33 8.03 -27.34
N SER A 163 -10.62 8.59 -28.51
CA SER A 163 -9.65 8.85 -29.58
C SER A 163 -8.63 9.89 -29.16
#